data_AF-A0A2V8YK58-F1
#
_entry.id   AF-A0A2V8YK58-F1
#
_cell.length_a   1.000
_cell.length_b   1.000
_cell.length_c   1.000
_cell.angle_alpha   90.00
_cell.angle_beta   90.00
_cell.angle_gamma   90.00
#
_symmetry.space_group_name_H-M   'P 1'
#
loop_
_entity.id
_entity.type
_entity.pdbx_description
1 polymer ?
#
loop_
_entity_poly.entity_id
_entity_poly.type
_entity_poly.pdbx_seq_one_letter_code
_entity_poly.pdbx_strand_id
1 'polypeptide(L)'
;MGALASGFSFRDSRSTGQPDRSPARAIKARHTGTRRNRVAFACVKQCDMGPGKIPRRDRGPATVSKNGLRMSRTTVILLFLALLLLAVGLHNQIGRAFPAGIFRAKTSQPSGTASSPPLGRVLWSADMETGDLSQWSVPDAPGGRNQGGGVFNSGFATASVDTVSFAHSGLHAAKLFVNALDTGDLPTSGTRLFRWLEPERYSELYYRVWFYFPQRYTPNGNPPWWNISQWKSKRASTNDPFLALNVGNRPDGAMYFYLYDKNASHSHGQSIKNIPEGQWFEVEAYYQCSGEKNGHVTFWQDGVQILDVSNMQTRYPDGNCAWSVNNYSTSLNPNPATIYVDDAAICLGGRCP
;
A
#
# COMPACT_ATOMS: atom_id res chain seq x y z
N MET A 1 -31.87 -32.38 -44.28
CA MET A 1 -32.12 -32.43 -45.74
C MET A 1 -31.87 -31.03 -46.30
N GLY A 2 -31.04 -30.90 -47.35
CA GLY A 2 -30.89 -29.65 -48.13
C GLY A 2 -29.58 -28.90 -47.93
N ALA A 3 -28.49 -29.45 -48.47
CA ALA A 3 -27.23 -28.76 -48.73
C ALA A 3 -27.31 -28.00 -50.06
N LEU A 4 -26.66 -26.84 -50.18
CA LEU A 4 -26.16 -26.32 -51.45
C LEU A 4 -24.83 -25.57 -51.23
N ALA A 5 -23.86 -25.97 -52.06
CA ALA A 5 -22.50 -25.48 -52.15
C ALA A 5 -22.27 -24.92 -53.55
N SER A 6 -21.41 -23.90 -53.66
CA SER A 6 -20.61 -23.50 -54.85
C SER A 6 -19.97 -22.16 -54.51
N GLY A 7 -18.66 -21.92 -54.58
CA GLY A 7 -17.64 -22.45 -55.48
C GLY A 7 -17.17 -21.30 -56.38
N PHE A 8 -15.99 -20.73 -56.14
CA PHE A 8 -15.32 -19.85 -57.10
C PHE A 8 -13.82 -20.13 -57.18
N SER A 9 -13.35 -20.06 -58.42
CA SER A 9 -12.19 -20.73 -58.99
C SER A 9 -10.89 -19.93 -58.89
N PHE A 10 -9.81 -20.68 -58.77
CA PHE A 10 -8.42 -20.32 -59.05
C PHE A 10 -8.24 -19.85 -60.51
N ARG A 11 -7.38 -18.84 -60.73
CA ARG A 11 -6.54 -18.75 -61.94
C ARG A 11 -5.16 -18.20 -61.58
N ASP A 12 -4.19 -18.93 -62.09
CA ASP A 12 -2.75 -18.84 -61.94
C ASP A 12 -2.16 -17.99 -63.09
N SER A 13 -1.14 -17.18 -62.82
CA SER A 13 -0.21 -16.71 -63.85
C SER A 13 1.13 -16.30 -63.22
N ARG A 14 2.13 -17.16 -63.43
CA ARG A 14 3.56 -16.98 -63.16
C ARG A 14 4.20 -15.93 -64.06
N SER A 15 5.22 -15.24 -63.55
CA SER A 15 6.37 -14.70 -64.29
C SER A 15 7.42 -14.23 -63.25
N THR A 16 8.37 -15.08 -62.86
CA THR A 16 9.80 -15.09 -63.32
C THR A 16 10.53 -13.75 -63.14
N GLY A 17 11.55 -13.72 -62.26
CA GLY A 17 12.55 -12.66 -62.24
C GLY A 17 13.35 -12.54 -60.93
N GLN A 18 14.42 -13.32 -60.78
CA GLN A 18 15.55 -13.09 -59.87
C GLN A 18 16.79 -13.72 -60.54
N PRO A 19 18.05 -13.40 -60.18
CA PRO A 19 18.63 -12.24 -59.50
C PRO A 19 19.71 -11.54 -60.36
N ASP A 20 20.13 -10.33 -60.01
CA ASP A 20 21.42 -9.81 -60.50
C ASP A 20 22.33 -9.41 -59.34
N ARG A 21 23.61 -9.77 -59.48
CA ARG A 21 24.68 -9.66 -58.50
C ARG A 21 25.70 -8.60 -58.95
N SER A 22 26.30 -7.95 -57.96
CA SER A 22 27.67 -7.38 -57.94
C SER A 22 27.84 -5.90 -58.36
N PRO A 23 28.96 -5.23 -57.99
CA PRO A 23 29.96 -5.53 -56.96
C PRO A 23 30.23 -4.35 -55.98
N ALA A 24 31.03 -4.67 -54.97
CA ALA A 24 31.66 -3.77 -54.01
C ALA A 24 32.40 -2.57 -54.64
N ARG A 25 32.39 -1.43 -53.94
CA ARG A 25 33.41 -0.38 -54.09
C ARG A 25 33.90 0.06 -52.71
N ALA A 26 35.11 -0.36 -52.39
CA ALA A 26 35.92 0.21 -51.32
C ALA A 26 36.45 1.58 -51.77
N ILE A 27 36.33 2.59 -50.90
CA ILE A 27 37.09 3.85 -51.01
C ILE A 27 37.94 3.98 -49.75
N LYS A 28 39.25 4.09 -49.98
CA LYS A 28 40.31 4.24 -48.99
C LYS A 28 40.77 5.71 -49.00
N ALA A 29 40.99 6.23 -47.79
CA ALA A 29 41.87 7.35 -47.38
C ALA A 29 41.51 8.80 -47.78
N ARG A 30 41.36 9.67 -46.76
CA ARG A 30 42.47 10.54 -46.29
C ARG A 30 42.17 11.22 -44.96
N HIS A 31 43.22 11.25 -44.13
CA HIS A 31 43.40 12.06 -42.93
C HIS A 31 43.33 13.56 -43.22
N THR A 32 42.55 14.27 -42.41
CA THR A 32 42.86 15.56 -41.76
C THR A 32 41.98 15.59 -40.49
N GLY A 33 42.53 15.61 -39.28
CA GLY A 33 43.01 16.82 -38.63
C GLY A 33 42.12 17.16 -37.42
N THR A 34 42.62 16.82 -36.23
CA THR A 34 42.42 17.54 -34.96
C THR A 34 41.00 17.97 -34.53
N ARG A 35 40.49 17.33 -33.46
CA ARG A 35 40.08 18.06 -32.23
C ARG A 35 39.93 17.08 -31.05
N ARG A 36 40.72 17.36 -30.01
CA ARG A 36 40.66 16.74 -28.67
C ARG A 36 39.31 17.10 -28.03
N ASN A 37 38.44 16.13 -27.79
CA ASN A 37 37.40 16.26 -26.76
C ASN A 37 37.91 15.56 -25.51
N ARG A 38 38.43 16.37 -24.58
CA ARG A 38 38.71 15.97 -23.21
C ARG A 38 37.39 15.66 -22.52
N VAL A 39 37.31 14.43 -22.01
CA VAL A 39 36.46 14.05 -20.89
C VAL A 39 36.81 14.97 -19.72
N ALA A 40 35.86 15.81 -19.31
CA ALA A 40 35.96 16.56 -18.07
C ALA A 40 35.16 15.83 -16.99
N PHE A 41 35.89 15.24 -16.06
CA PHE A 41 35.43 14.90 -14.72
C PHE A 41 34.85 16.17 -14.06
N ALA A 42 33.58 16.13 -13.68
CA ALA A 42 33.03 17.11 -12.74
C ALA A 42 33.52 16.71 -11.33
N CYS A 43 34.67 17.25 -10.97
CA CYS A 43 35.20 17.25 -9.62
C CYS A 43 34.48 18.31 -8.79
N VAL A 44 34.16 17.94 -7.54
CA VAL A 44 33.63 18.77 -6.47
C VAL A 44 34.44 20.06 -6.34
N LYS A 45 33.80 21.20 -6.55
CA LYS A 45 34.36 22.51 -6.24
C LYS A 45 33.78 22.99 -4.92
N GLN A 46 34.60 22.86 -3.89
CA GLN A 46 34.52 23.56 -2.61
C GLN A 46 34.37 25.06 -2.88
N CYS A 47 33.25 25.66 -2.47
CA CYS A 47 33.11 27.11 -2.44
C CYS A 47 33.77 27.61 -1.16
N ASP A 48 34.97 28.15 -1.34
CA ASP A 48 35.68 28.99 -0.38
C ASP A 48 34.95 30.34 -0.29
N MET A 49 34.23 30.57 0.81
CA MET A 49 33.56 31.84 1.10
C MET A 49 34.47 32.64 2.04
N GLY A 50 35.13 33.66 1.47
CA GLY A 50 35.88 34.66 2.23
C GLY A 50 34.99 35.47 3.19
N PRO A 51 35.59 36.18 4.16
CA PRO A 51 34.87 36.76 5.29
C PRO A 51 34.10 38.02 4.87
N GLY A 52 32.84 37.84 4.52
CA GLY A 52 31.88 38.92 4.31
C GLY A 52 31.40 39.49 5.65
N LYS A 53 31.65 40.78 5.86
CA LYS A 53 31.19 41.59 7.00
C LYS A 53 29.69 41.39 7.25
N ILE A 54 29.36 40.87 8.43
CA ILE A 54 27.99 40.76 8.94
C ILE A 54 27.55 42.14 9.46
N PRO A 55 26.43 42.71 8.99
CA PRO A 55 25.85 43.88 9.63
C PRO A 55 25.27 43.47 11.00
N ARG A 56 25.80 44.07 12.06
CA ARG A 56 25.23 44.03 13.42
C ARG A 56 23.79 44.54 13.34
N ARG A 57 22.83 43.63 13.50
CA ARG A 57 21.43 43.95 13.76
C ARG A 57 21.23 43.82 15.27
N ASP A 58 21.26 44.94 15.97
CA ASP A 58 20.89 45.02 17.38
C ASP A 58 19.44 44.51 17.54
N ARG A 59 19.30 43.29 18.07
CA ARG A 59 18.04 42.81 18.62
C ARG A 59 18.07 43.09 20.11
N GLY A 60 17.31 44.10 20.53
CA GLY A 60 16.97 44.31 21.93
C GLY A 60 16.26 43.07 22.52
N PRO A 61 16.26 42.94 23.86
CA PRO A 61 15.70 41.78 24.54
C PRO A 61 14.20 41.68 24.26
N ALA A 62 13.78 40.53 23.74
CA ALA A 62 12.38 40.17 23.60
C ALA A 62 11.77 40.01 25.00
N THR A 63 10.85 40.91 25.35
CA THR A 63 10.00 40.81 26.52
C THR A 63 9.01 39.66 26.32
N VAL A 64 9.23 38.57 27.05
CA VAL A 64 8.26 37.46 27.15
C VAL A 64 7.04 37.96 27.90
N SER A 65 5.96 38.28 27.17
CA SER A 65 4.65 38.56 27.75
C SER A 65 4.04 37.26 28.29
N LYS A 66 4.23 37.02 29.58
CA LYS A 66 3.51 35.97 30.33
C LYS A 66 2.08 36.45 30.62
N ASN A 67 1.20 36.39 29.63
CA ASN A 67 -0.24 36.50 29.86
C ASN A 67 -0.79 35.16 30.38
N GLY A 68 -0.44 34.84 31.63
CA GLY A 68 -1.13 33.78 32.36
C GLY A 68 -2.54 34.25 32.67
N LEU A 69 -3.56 33.64 32.06
CA LEU A 69 -4.95 33.83 32.47
C LEU A 69 -5.09 33.39 33.93
N ARG A 70 -5.07 34.36 34.83
CA ARG A 70 -5.30 34.16 36.26
C ARG A 70 -6.81 34.05 36.46
N MET A 71 -7.35 32.85 36.25
CA MET A 71 -8.75 32.55 36.56
C MET A 71 -8.98 32.80 38.05
N SER A 72 -9.93 33.69 38.38
CA SER A 72 -10.27 33.96 39.78
C SER A 72 -10.84 32.70 40.42
N ARG A 73 -10.59 32.50 41.71
CA ARG A 73 -11.16 31.38 42.49
C ARG A 73 -12.69 31.31 42.35
N THR A 74 -13.35 32.46 42.19
CA THR A 74 -14.79 32.57 41.94
C THR A 74 -15.22 31.94 40.62
N THR A 75 -14.41 32.08 39.56
CA THR A 75 -14.68 31.50 38.23
C THR A 75 -14.58 29.98 38.27
N VAL A 76 -13.61 29.44 39.01
CA VAL A 76 -13.44 27.98 39.18
C VAL A 76 -14.61 27.38 39.97
N ILE A 77 -15.09 28.07 41.02
CA ILE A 77 -16.24 27.62 41.82
C ILE A 77 -17.53 27.62 40.99
N LEU A 78 -17.76 28.64 40.17
CA LEU A 78 -18.94 28.70 39.29
C LEU A 78 -18.94 27.61 38.22
N LEU A 79 -17.78 27.30 37.63
CA LEU A 79 -17.63 26.18 36.68
C LEU A 79 -17.92 24.83 37.33
N PHE A 80 -17.43 24.61 38.57
CA PHE A 80 -17.72 23.39 39.32
C PHE A 80 -19.22 23.25 39.66
N LEU A 81 -19.88 24.33 40.08
CA LEU A 81 -21.33 24.32 40.34
C LEU A 81 -22.15 24.07 39.07
N ALA A 82 -21.76 24.65 37.93
CA ALA A 82 -22.42 24.41 36.64
C ALA A 82 -22.29 22.93 36.19
N LEU A 83 -21.11 22.32 36.37
CA LEU A 83 -20.88 20.91 36.07
C LEU A 83 -21.67 19.98 37.01
N LEU A 84 -21.79 20.33 38.29
CA LEU A 84 -22.61 19.58 39.26
C LEU A 84 -24.10 19.63 38.91
N LEU A 85 -24.61 20.79 38.48
CA LEU A 85 -26.00 20.93 38.04
C LEU A 85 -26.28 20.14 36.74
N LEU A 86 -25.33 20.09 35.81
CA LEU A 86 -25.43 19.26 34.61
C LEU A 86 -25.42 17.76 34.92
N ALA A 87 -24.59 17.32 35.89
CA ALA A 87 -24.52 15.93 36.31
C ALA A 87 -25.82 15.45 36.99
N VAL A 88 -26.45 16.31 37.80
CA VAL A 88 -27.75 16.01 38.42
C VAL A 88 -28.89 16.01 37.39
N GLY A 89 -28.80 16.86 36.35
CA GLY A 89 -29.74 16.88 35.23
C GLY A 89 -29.74 15.62 34.37
N LEU A 90 -28.57 15.00 34.13
CA LEU A 90 -28.46 13.77 33.34
C LEU A 90 -28.95 12.52 34.08
N HIS A 91 -28.90 12.49 35.42
CA HIS A 91 -29.31 11.31 36.19
C HIS A 91 -30.84 11.14 36.27
N ASN A 92 -31.62 12.18 35.94
CA ASN A 92 -33.08 12.18 36.04
C ASN A 92 -33.82 11.83 34.73
N GLN A 93 -33.10 11.47 33.65
CA GLN A 93 -33.72 11.13 32.35
C GLN A 93 -33.49 9.69 31.85
N ILE A 94 -32.80 8.83 32.61
CA ILE A 94 -32.53 7.43 32.18
C ILE A 94 -33.62 6.45 32.67
N GLY A 95 -34.71 6.94 33.27
CA GLY A 95 -35.67 6.12 34.01
C GLY A 95 -37.05 5.85 33.41
N ARG A 96 -37.38 6.23 32.16
CA ARG A 96 -38.75 6.00 31.64
C ARG A 96 -38.81 5.61 30.15
N ALA A 97 -39.48 4.48 29.93
CA ALA A 97 -40.14 4.00 28.71
C ALA A 97 -39.28 3.30 27.64
N PHE A 98 -39.12 1.98 27.79
CA PHE A 98 -39.10 1.08 26.64
C PHE A 98 -40.40 0.25 26.61
N PRO A 99 -41.24 0.37 25.57
CA PRO A 99 -42.40 -0.50 25.40
C PRO A 99 -41.93 -1.91 25.01
N ALA A 100 -42.38 -2.90 25.78
CA ALA A 100 -42.25 -4.32 25.45
C ALA A 100 -43.14 -4.63 24.24
N GLY A 101 -42.54 -4.63 23.05
CA GLY A 101 -43.21 -4.91 21.78
C GLY A 101 -42.37 -5.81 20.87
N ILE A 102 -42.65 -7.12 20.94
CA ILE A 102 -42.62 -8.07 19.81
C ILE A 102 -41.31 -8.13 19.01
N PHE A 103 -40.29 -8.81 19.54
CA PHE A 103 -39.27 -9.45 18.70
C PHE A 103 -39.73 -10.85 18.32
N ARG A 104 -40.47 -10.95 17.21
CA ARG A 104 -40.64 -12.22 16.49
C ARG A 104 -39.34 -12.49 15.75
N ALA A 105 -38.40 -13.16 16.40
CA ALA A 105 -37.18 -13.63 15.76
C ALA A 105 -37.57 -14.57 14.60
N LYS A 106 -37.37 -14.11 13.36
CA LYS A 106 -37.31 -15.00 12.20
C LYS A 106 -36.05 -15.83 12.40
N THR A 107 -36.22 -17.09 12.77
CA THR A 107 -35.17 -18.10 12.73
C THR A 107 -34.73 -18.23 11.27
N SER A 108 -33.70 -17.49 10.87
CA SER A 108 -33.03 -17.69 9.59
C SER A 108 -32.27 -19.00 9.68
N GLN A 109 -32.76 -19.98 8.93
CA GLN A 109 -32.08 -21.23 8.61
C GLN A 109 -30.60 -20.97 8.27
N PRO A 110 -29.65 -21.80 8.73
CA PRO A 110 -28.25 -21.69 8.34
C PRO A 110 -28.13 -22.06 6.86
N SER A 111 -28.18 -21.06 5.99
CA SER A 111 -27.97 -21.21 4.57
C SER A 111 -26.51 -21.48 4.29
N GLY A 112 -26.23 -22.72 3.85
CA GLY A 112 -25.09 -23.05 3.01
C GLY A 112 -23.74 -23.07 3.70
N THR A 113 -23.13 -24.25 3.74
CA THR A 113 -21.68 -24.43 3.81
C THR A 113 -21.05 -23.44 2.82
N ALA A 114 -20.44 -22.36 3.32
CA ALA A 114 -19.68 -21.45 2.47
C ALA A 114 -18.56 -22.29 1.84
N SER A 115 -18.70 -22.65 0.56
CA SER A 115 -17.66 -23.41 -0.12
C SER A 115 -16.42 -22.53 -0.15
N SER A 116 -15.31 -23.04 0.40
CA SER A 116 -14.02 -22.37 0.26
C SER A 116 -13.80 -22.05 -1.23
N PRO A 117 -13.34 -20.84 -1.58
CA PRO A 117 -13.05 -20.52 -2.98
C PRO A 117 -12.11 -21.57 -3.60
N PRO A 118 -12.25 -21.84 -4.91
CA PRO A 118 -11.34 -22.78 -5.59
C PRO A 118 -9.89 -22.31 -5.46
N LEU A 119 -8.94 -23.24 -5.59
CA LEU A 119 -7.53 -22.91 -5.71
C LEU A 119 -7.25 -22.23 -7.05
N GLY A 120 -6.52 -21.13 -7.00
CA GLY A 120 -6.17 -20.32 -8.15
C GLY A 120 -4.84 -20.72 -8.77
N ARG A 121 -4.60 -20.21 -9.98
CA ARG A 121 -3.30 -20.31 -10.65
C ARG A 121 -2.38 -19.19 -10.17
N VAL A 122 -1.22 -19.54 -9.61
CA VAL A 122 -0.18 -18.57 -9.22
C VAL A 122 0.33 -17.85 -10.47
N LEU A 123 0.26 -16.52 -10.47
CA LEU A 123 0.80 -15.63 -11.51
C LEU A 123 2.19 -15.12 -11.13
N TRP A 124 2.41 -14.87 -9.85
CA TRP A 124 3.64 -14.35 -9.29
C TRP A 124 3.75 -14.75 -7.81
N SER A 125 4.97 -14.97 -7.32
CA SER A 125 5.26 -15.19 -5.91
C SER A 125 6.65 -14.68 -5.52
N ALA A 126 6.84 -14.43 -4.22
CA ALA A 126 8.11 -14.11 -3.59
C ALA A 126 8.19 -14.74 -2.19
N ASP A 127 9.11 -15.69 -2.03
CA ASP A 127 9.45 -16.41 -0.80
C ASP A 127 10.73 -15.84 -0.13
N MET A 128 11.33 -14.81 -0.73
CA MET A 128 12.57 -14.15 -0.28
C MET A 128 13.82 -15.03 -0.26
N GLU A 129 13.75 -16.27 -0.73
CA GLU A 129 14.83 -17.26 -0.66
C GLU A 129 16.00 -16.95 -1.61
N THR A 130 15.86 -15.94 -2.47
CA THR A 130 16.99 -15.38 -3.24
C THR A 130 17.99 -14.62 -2.37
N GLY A 131 17.63 -14.33 -1.11
CA GLY A 131 18.45 -13.53 -0.19
C GLY A 131 18.42 -12.03 -0.48
N ASP A 132 17.53 -11.59 -1.38
CA ASP A 132 17.31 -10.18 -1.74
C ASP A 132 15.84 -9.91 -2.14
N LEU A 133 15.51 -8.65 -2.43
CA LEU A 133 14.14 -8.26 -2.81
C LEU A 133 13.88 -8.30 -4.34
N SER A 134 14.73 -8.98 -5.11
CA SER A 134 14.64 -8.97 -6.58
C SER A 134 13.35 -9.60 -7.13
N GLN A 135 12.75 -10.54 -6.39
CA GLN A 135 11.48 -11.17 -6.76
C GLN A 135 10.34 -10.14 -6.91
N TRP A 136 10.40 -9.00 -6.22
CA TRP A 136 9.40 -7.93 -6.33
C TRP A 136 9.47 -7.15 -7.64
N SER A 137 10.61 -7.14 -8.33
CA SER A 137 10.81 -6.39 -9.58
C SER A 137 10.63 -7.23 -10.85
N VAL A 138 10.78 -8.56 -10.75
CA VAL A 138 10.74 -9.46 -11.92
C VAL A 138 9.32 -9.67 -12.50
N PRO A 139 9.17 -10.03 -13.78
CA PRO A 139 10.23 -10.10 -14.78
C PRO A 139 10.75 -8.71 -15.16
N ASP A 140 12.05 -8.64 -15.46
CA ASP A 140 12.57 -7.57 -16.29
C ASP A 140 12.12 -7.85 -17.74
N ALA A 141 11.06 -7.19 -18.19
CA ALA A 141 10.56 -7.32 -19.56
C ALA A 141 11.26 -6.34 -20.53
N PRO A 142 11.07 -6.47 -21.86
CA PRO A 142 11.57 -5.49 -22.83
C PRO A 142 10.95 -4.11 -22.55
N GLY A 143 11.78 -3.13 -22.15
CA GLY A 143 11.34 -1.81 -21.68
C GLY A 143 11.99 -1.31 -20.37
N GLY A 144 12.81 -2.13 -19.71
CA GLY A 144 13.67 -1.71 -18.59
C GLY A 144 13.51 -2.56 -17.32
N ARG A 145 14.26 -2.20 -16.28
CA ARG A 145 14.16 -2.80 -14.94
C ARG A 145 12.82 -2.49 -14.29
N ASN A 146 12.36 -3.33 -13.36
CA ASN A 146 11.16 -3.11 -12.54
C ASN A 146 9.85 -3.15 -13.34
N GLN A 147 9.70 -3.95 -14.40
CA GLN A 147 8.40 -3.99 -15.09
C GLN A 147 7.31 -4.70 -14.29
N GLY A 148 7.69 -5.64 -13.43
CA GLY A 148 6.76 -6.34 -12.56
C GLY A 148 6.25 -5.50 -11.38
N GLY A 149 7.13 -4.68 -10.83
CA GLY A 149 6.99 -4.12 -9.50
C GLY A 149 8.31 -3.52 -8.99
N GLY A 150 8.41 -3.28 -7.68
CA GLY A 150 9.66 -2.82 -7.08
C GLY A 150 9.55 -2.39 -5.63
N VAL A 151 10.68 -1.94 -5.08
CA VAL A 151 10.83 -1.56 -3.67
C VAL A 151 10.97 -0.05 -3.54
N PHE A 152 10.12 0.59 -2.73
CA PHE A 152 10.04 2.05 -2.63
C PHE A 152 10.00 2.53 -1.18
N ASN A 153 11.11 3.14 -0.75
CA ASN A 153 11.26 3.70 0.60
C ASN A 153 11.06 5.23 0.57
N SER A 154 10.47 5.78 1.62
CA SER A 154 10.41 7.23 1.87
C SER A 154 10.58 7.54 3.35
N GLY A 155 11.08 8.73 3.68
CA GLY A 155 11.40 9.08 5.06
C GLY A 155 12.56 8.24 5.59
N PHE A 156 12.55 7.96 6.89
CA PHE A 156 13.54 7.09 7.54
C PHE A 156 13.09 5.63 7.51
N ALA A 157 13.15 5.00 6.34
CA ALA A 157 12.62 3.66 6.10
C ALA A 157 13.60 2.81 5.30
N THR A 158 13.58 1.49 5.52
CA THR A 158 14.40 0.53 4.77
C THR A 158 13.68 -0.79 4.65
N ALA A 159 13.54 -1.27 3.41
CA ALA A 159 13.18 -2.63 3.10
C ALA A 159 14.45 -3.42 2.77
N SER A 160 14.62 -4.58 3.37
CA SER A 160 15.71 -5.50 3.11
C SER A 160 15.23 -6.94 3.25
N VAL A 161 16.05 -7.91 2.87
CA VAL A 161 15.89 -9.30 3.34
C VAL A 161 16.68 -9.46 4.61
N ASP A 162 16.16 -10.25 5.54
CA ASP A 162 16.82 -10.61 6.79
C ASP A 162 16.90 -12.14 6.88
N THR A 163 18.05 -12.65 7.34
CA THR A 163 18.18 -14.05 7.75
C THR A 163 17.62 -14.14 9.15
N VAL A 164 16.34 -14.43 9.25
CA VAL A 164 15.64 -14.46 10.54
C VAL A 164 15.52 -15.89 11.02
N SER A 165 15.70 -16.10 12.33
CA SER A 165 15.29 -17.35 13.00
C SER A 165 13.79 -17.63 12.91
N PHE A 166 13.03 -16.71 12.31
CA PHE A 166 11.59 -16.72 12.17
C PHE A 166 11.19 -16.47 10.72
N ALA A 167 11.87 -17.01 9.70
CA ALA A 167 11.28 -16.99 8.35
C ALA A 167 9.98 -17.84 8.38
N HIS A 168 8.97 -17.48 7.59
CA HIS A 168 7.74 -18.30 7.56
C HIS A 168 8.04 -19.61 6.85
N SER A 169 8.68 -19.52 5.69
CA SER A 169 9.29 -20.64 5.00
C SER A 169 10.80 -20.41 4.81
N GLY A 170 11.57 -21.46 4.57
CA GLY A 170 12.99 -21.32 4.24
C GLY A 170 13.85 -20.63 5.30
N LEU A 171 14.70 -19.69 4.86
CA LEU A 171 15.72 -19.02 5.66
C LEU A 171 15.58 -17.49 5.69
N HIS A 172 14.77 -16.93 4.79
CA HIS A 172 14.73 -15.51 4.52
C HIS A 172 13.31 -14.96 4.66
N ALA A 173 13.19 -13.72 5.14
CA ALA A 173 11.95 -12.97 5.08
C ALA A 173 12.25 -11.50 4.74
N ALA A 174 11.27 -10.80 4.16
CA ALA A 174 11.40 -9.38 3.91
C ALA A 174 11.18 -8.61 5.20
N LYS A 175 12.18 -7.82 5.59
CA LYS A 175 12.15 -6.92 6.74
C LYS A 175 11.74 -5.53 6.29
N LEU A 176 10.64 -5.04 6.84
CA LEU A 176 10.09 -3.71 6.56
C LEU A 176 10.28 -2.82 7.79
N PHE A 177 11.33 -2.00 7.77
CA PHE A 177 11.67 -1.08 8.86
C PHE A 177 11.17 0.34 8.57
N VAL A 178 10.53 0.97 9.54
CA VAL A 178 10.26 2.42 9.55
C VAL A 178 10.62 3.05 10.89
N ASN A 179 11.25 4.21 10.83
CA ASN A 179 11.30 5.18 11.91
C ASN A 179 10.32 6.30 11.55
N ALA A 180 9.16 6.31 12.21
CA ALA A 180 8.06 7.23 11.98
C ALA A 180 8.06 8.37 13.01
N LEU A 181 9.24 8.87 13.40
CA LEU A 181 9.34 10.12 14.15
C LEU A 181 9.00 11.28 13.22
N ASP A 182 8.00 12.08 13.59
CA ASP A 182 7.72 13.34 12.93
C ASP A 182 8.84 14.34 13.26
N THR A 183 9.75 14.54 12.31
CA THR A 183 10.81 15.55 12.40
C THR A 183 10.43 16.86 11.73
N GLY A 184 9.17 17.06 11.32
CA GLY A 184 8.70 18.22 10.56
C GLY A 184 9.10 18.23 9.08
N ASP A 185 10.32 17.77 8.76
CA ASP A 185 10.83 17.70 7.37
C ASP A 185 10.35 16.43 6.62
N LEU A 186 10.00 15.38 7.36
CA LEU A 186 9.58 14.09 6.82
C LEU A 186 8.36 13.59 7.60
N PRO A 187 7.14 14.06 7.28
CA PRO A 187 5.94 13.78 8.09
C PRO A 187 5.48 12.32 8.01
N THR A 188 6.07 11.51 7.13
CA THR A 188 5.76 10.08 7.00
C THR A 188 7.00 9.26 6.70
N SER A 189 7.01 8.01 7.16
CA SER A 189 8.08 7.05 6.90
C SER A 189 7.49 5.73 6.43
N GLY A 190 7.99 5.19 5.32
CA GLY A 190 7.35 4.08 4.63
C GLY A 190 8.26 3.21 3.79
N THR A 191 8.09 1.90 3.92
CA THR A 191 8.56 0.89 2.97
C THR A 191 7.36 0.33 2.21
N ARG A 192 7.50 0.13 0.90
CA ARG A 192 6.43 -0.41 0.05
C ARG A 192 7.02 -1.35 -0.99
N LEU A 193 6.58 -2.60 -0.97
CA LEU A 193 6.90 -3.64 -1.94
C LEU A 193 5.75 -3.73 -2.94
N PHE A 194 5.94 -3.21 -4.15
CA PHE A 194 4.89 -3.05 -5.15
C PHE A 194 4.89 -4.17 -6.19
N ARG A 195 3.69 -4.48 -6.67
CA ARG A 195 3.40 -5.22 -7.91
C ARG A 195 2.36 -4.47 -8.73
N TRP A 196 2.60 -4.32 -10.03
CA TRP A 196 1.63 -3.70 -10.95
C TRP A 196 1.37 -4.53 -12.20
N LEU A 197 2.31 -5.38 -12.62
CA LEU A 197 2.15 -6.15 -13.87
C LEU A 197 0.91 -7.05 -13.87
N GLU A 198 0.66 -7.77 -12.77
CA GLU A 198 -0.50 -8.64 -12.64
C GLU A 198 -1.82 -7.84 -12.56
N PRO A 199 -1.99 -6.86 -11.64
CA PRO A 199 -3.23 -6.09 -11.53
C PRO A 199 -3.50 -5.13 -12.70
N GLU A 200 -2.52 -4.80 -13.54
CA GLU A 200 -2.75 -4.10 -14.80
C GLU A 200 -3.32 -5.00 -15.90
N ARG A 201 -3.09 -6.31 -15.80
CA ARG A 201 -3.50 -7.29 -16.81
C ARG A 201 -4.82 -8.00 -16.47
N TYR A 202 -5.10 -8.19 -15.19
CA TYR A 202 -6.28 -8.91 -14.72
C TYR A 202 -7.08 -8.03 -13.76
N SER A 203 -8.38 -7.94 -13.99
CA SER A 203 -9.28 -7.14 -13.15
C SER A 203 -9.64 -7.82 -11.84
N GLU A 204 -9.53 -9.15 -11.75
CA GLU A 204 -9.91 -9.93 -10.57
C GLU A 204 -8.75 -10.82 -10.17
N LEU A 205 -8.23 -10.60 -8.97
CA LEU A 205 -7.05 -11.27 -8.46
C LEU A 205 -7.21 -11.61 -6.98
N TYR A 206 -6.52 -12.67 -6.59
CA TYR A 206 -6.30 -13.05 -5.20
C TYR A 206 -4.86 -12.73 -4.83
N TYR A 207 -4.66 -12.30 -3.59
CA TYR A 207 -3.39 -11.91 -3.02
C TYR A 207 -3.22 -12.67 -1.73
N ARG A 208 -2.01 -13.14 -1.46
CA ARG A 208 -1.63 -13.74 -0.19
C ARG A 208 -0.32 -13.15 0.27
N VAL A 209 -0.19 -12.91 1.57
CA VAL A 209 1.07 -12.58 2.24
C VAL A 209 1.05 -13.13 3.66
N TRP A 210 2.15 -13.71 4.10
CA TRP A 210 2.38 -14.01 5.51
C TRP A 210 2.97 -12.79 6.19
N PHE A 211 2.42 -12.44 7.36
CA PHE A 211 2.87 -11.30 8.17
C PHE A 211 3.36 -11.77 9.54
N TYR A 212 4.37 -11.08 10.06
CA TYR A 212 4.84 -11.22 11.43
C TYR A 212 5.01 -9.85 12.08
N PHE A 213 4.26 -9.64 13.16
CA PHE A 213 4.37 -8.45 13.99
C PHE A 213 5.11 -8.85 15.27
N PRO A 214 6.35 -8.39 15.50
CA PRO A 214 7.18 -8.87 16.62
C PRO A 214 6.64 -8.49 18.00
N GLN A 215 5.81 -7.45 18.05
CA GLN A 215 5.21 -6.93 19.27
C GLN A 215 3.99 -6.08 18.91
N ARG A 216 3.26 -5.67 19.94
CA ARG A 216 2.22 -4.66 19.83
C ARG A 216 2.76 -3.30 19.40
N TYR A 217 2.06 -2.67 18.47
CA TYR A 217 2.24 -1.27 18.12
C TYR A 217 0.91 -0.52 18.22
N THR A 218 1.01 0.79 18.42
CA THR A 218 -0.11 1.73 18.42
C THR A 218 0.16 2.86 17.44
N PRO A 219 -0.65 3.01 16.38
CA PRO A 219 -0.65 4.22 15.56
C PRO A 219 -1.11 5.41 16.40
N ASN A 220 -0.23 6.38 16.58
CA ASN A 220 -0.42 7.54 17.45
C ASN A 220 -0.17 8.87 16.74
N GLY A 221 -0.23 8.87 15.40
CA GLY A 221 -0.24 10.08 14.58
C GLY A 221 -1.54 10.87 14.69
N ASN A 222 -1.60 12.03 14.01
CA ASN A 222 -2.80 12.85 13.93
C ASN A 222 -3.16 13.17 12.46
N PRO A 223 -4.11 12.45 11.83
CA PRO A 223 -4.86 11.32 12.39
C PRO A 223 -4.00 10.05 12.57
N PRO A 224 -4.41 9.11 13.44
CA PRO A 224 -3.68 7.85 13.63
C PRO A 224 -3.97 6.88 12.48
N TRP A 225 -2.92 6.43 11.78
CA TRP A 225 -3.05 5.41 10.73
C TRP A 225 -1.75 4.64 10.55
N TRP A 226 -1.86 3.38 10.15
CA TRP A 226 -0.72 2.54 9.80
C TRP A 226 -1.12 1.60 8.68
N ASN A 227 -0.59 1.84 7.49
CA ASN A 227 -0.90 1.11 6.26
C ASN A 227 0.09 -0.04 6.08
N ILE A 228 -0.44 -1.26 6.01
CA ILE A 228 0.35 -2.49 5.85
C ILE A 228 0.11 -3.20 4.51
N SER A 229 -0.95 -2.84 3.80
CA SER A 229 -1.15 -3.20 2.39
C SER A 229 -2.07 -2.20 1.71
N GLN A 230 -1.90 -1.95 0.43
CA GLN A 230 -2.79 -1.06 -0.31
C GLN A 230 -2.92 -1.45 -1.77
N TRP A 231 -3.98 -0.93 -2.41
CA TRP A 231 -4.06 -0.78 -3.85
C TRP A 231 -4.02 0.69 -4.21
N LYS A 232 -3.18 1.02 -5.18
CA LYS A 232 -3.10 2.34 -5.78
C LYS A 232 -3.79 2.34 -7.14
N SER A 233 -4.28 3.52 -7.51
CA SER A 233 -4.62 3.81 -8.90
C SER A 233 -3.77 4.96 -9.42
N LYS A 234 -3.13 4.73 -10.56
CA LYS A 234 -2.35 5.72 -11.29
C LYS A 234 -3.05 6.04 -12.62
N ARG A 235 -3.11 7.35 -12.90
CA ARG A 235 -3.43 7.93 -14.21
C ARG A 235 -2.38 8.99 -14.54
N ALA A 236 -2.51 9.68 -15.66
CA ALA A 236 -1.46 10.56 -16.21
C ALA A 236 -0.82 11.53 -15.19
N SER A 237 -1.61 12.16 -14.32
CA SER A 237 -1.13 13.18 -13.37
C SER A 237 -1.30 12.81 -11.90
N THR A 238 -1.77 11.59 -11.60
CA THR A 238 -2.17 11.22 -10.23
C THR A 238 -1.79 9.78 -9.93
N ASN A 239 -1.31 9.52 -8.72
CA ASN A 239 -0.98 8.18 -8.24
C ASN A 239 -1.33 8.05 -6.77
N ASP A 240 -2.54 7.57 -6.49
CA ASP A 240 -3.15 7.64 -5.17
C ASP A 240 -3.43 6.26 -4.57
N PRO A 241 -3.25 6.08 -3.25
CA PRO A 241 -3.75 4.89 -2.56
C PRO A 241 -5.28 4.95 -2.54
N PHE A 242 -5.92 4.05 -3.28
CA PHE A 242 -7.38 3.98 -3.34
C PHE A 242 -7.92 3.28 -2.10
N LEU A 243 -7.41 2.08 -1.83
CA LEU A 243 -7.78 1.26 -0.69
C LEU A 243 -6.54 0.88 0.11
N ALA A 244 -6.61 0.99 1.42
CA ALA A 244 -5.52 0.63 2.33
C ALA A 244 -6.04 -0.29 3.45
N LEU A 245 -5.42 -1.45 3.61
CA LEU A 245 -5.54 -2.26 4.81
C LEU A 245 -4.65 -1.63 5.88
N ASN A 246 -5.29 -1.09 6.90
CA ASN A 246 -4.65 -0.41 8.00
C ASN A 246 -4.74 -1.22 9.29
N VAL A 247 -3.84 -0.90 10.23
CA VAL A 247 -3.85 -1.41 11.60
C VAL A 247 -4.38 -0.34 12.53
N GLY A 248 -5.26 -0.73 13.45
CA GLY A 248 -5.67 0.07 14.60
C GLY A 248 -5.61 -0.75 15.89
N ASN A 249 -5.97 -0.14 17.03
CA ASN A 249 -6.05 -0.84 18.30
C ASN A 249 -7.48 -0.81 18.85
N ARG A 250 -7.89 -1.92 19.45
CA ARG A 250 -9.10 -2.02 20.27
C ARG A 250 -8.90 -1.33 21.63
N PRO A 251 -9.97 -1.13 22.43
CA PRO A 251 -9.85 -0.53 23.77
C PRO A 251 -8.90 -1.27 24.72
N ASP A 252 -8.73 -2.59 24.56
CA ASP A 252 -7.78 -3.42 25.32
C ASP A 252 -6.34 -3.37 24.77
N GLY A 253 -6.10 -2.55 23.74
CA GLY A 253 -4.82 -2.40 23.06
C GLY A 253 -4.55 -3.45 21.97
N ALA A 254 -5.38 -4.50 21.83
CA ALA A 254 -5.16 -5.52 20.80
C ALA A 254 -5.20 -4.89 19.40
N MET A 255 -4.24 -5.28 18.56
CA MET A 255 -4.18 -4.81 17.18
C MET A 255 -5.27 -5.50 16.33
N TYR A 256 -5.85 -4.76 15.39
CA TYR A 256 -6.84 -5.30 14.45
C TYR A 256 -6.73 -4.59 13.09
N PHE A 257 -7.15 -5.28 12.03
CA PHE A 257 -7.24 -4.68 10.70
C PHE A 257 -8.53 -3.89 10.49
N TYR A 258 -8.44 -2.81 9.74
CA TYR A 258 -9.57 -2.12 9.12
C TYR A 258 -9.19 -1.67 7.70
N LEU A 259 -10.17 -1.53 6.82
CA LEU A 259 -9.97 -1.03 5.47
C LEU A 259 -10.30 0.46 5.42
N TYR A 260 -9.40 1.28 4.90
CA TYR A 260 -9.68 2.67 4.56
C TYR A 260 -9.92 2.82 3.05
N ASP A 261 -11.09 3.34 2.71
CA ASP A 261 -11.45 3.78 1.37
C ASP A 261 -11.20 5.28 1.23
N LYS A 262 -10.17 5.64 0.46
CA LYS A 262 -9.81 7.04 0.20
C LYS A 262 -10.93 7.77 -0.56
N ASN A 263 -11.54 7.12 -1.54
CA ASN A 263 -12.52 7.72 -2.43
C ASN A 263 -13.80 8.09 -1.67
N ALA A 264 -14.26 7.21 -0.79
CA ALA A 264 -15.39 7.47 0.09
C ALA A 264 -15.00 8.24 1.37
N SER A 265 -13.70 8.40 1.65
CA SER A 265 -13.18 8.90 2.93
C SER A 265 -13.78 8.17 4.13
N HIS A 266 -13.87 6.84 4.02
CA HIS A 266 -14.58 5.98 4.96
C HIS A 266 -13.73 4.79 5.38
N SER A 267 -13.90 4.35 6.63
CA SER A 267 -13.22 3.16 7.16
C SER A 267 -14.22 2.04 7.45
N HIS A 268 -13.93 0.85 6.94
CA HIS A 268 -14.65 -0.39 7.24
C HIS A 268 -13.89 -1.16 8.33
N GLY A 269 -14.46 -1.22 9.54
CA GLY A 269 -13.91 -1.95 10.67
C GLY A 269 -14.44 -3.39 10.77
N GLN A 270 -13.85 -4.16 11.69
CA GLN A 270 -14.29 -5.52 12.01
C GLN A 270 -14.05 -5.88 13.49
N SER A 271 -14.83 -6.83 14.00
CA SER A 271 -14.76 -7.35 15.38
C SER A 271 -14.46 -8.85 15.45
N ILE A 272 -14.11 -9.47 14.33
CA ILE A 272 -13.97 -10.91 14.13
C ILE A 272 -12.62 -11.41 14.64
N LYS A 273 -11.53 -10.72 14.31
CA LYS A 273 -10.17 -11.19 14.62
C LYS A 273 -9.23 -10.07 15.05
N ASN A 274 -8.27 -10.44 15.87
CA ASN A 274 -7.13 -9.61 16.23
C ASN A 274 -5.91 -10.04 15.43
N ILE A 275 -4.99 -9.11 15.20
CA ILE A 275 -3.66 -9.41 14.66
C ILE A 275 -2.86 -10.09 15.77
N PRO A 276 -2.35 -11.31 15.56
CA PRO A 276 -1.50 -11.94 16.54
C PRO A 276 -0.11 -11.28 16.58
N GLU A 277 0.46 -11.22 17.78
CA GLU A 277 1.79 -10.69 18.04
C GLU A 277 2.76 -11.86 18.24
N GLY A 278 4.00 -11.75 17.75
CA GLY A 278 5.06 -12.73 17.96
C GLY A 278 4.87 -14.06 17.23
N GLN A 279 4.02 -14.13 16.21
CA GLN A 279 3.82 -15.31 15.38
C GLN A 279 3.42 -14.94 13.96
N TRP A 280 3.71 -15.85 13.02
CA TRP A 280 3.27 -15.73 11.63
C TRP A 280 1.77 -15.97 11.51
N PHE A 281 1.15 -15.20 10.63
CA PHE A 281 -0.24 -15.38 10.25
C PHE A 281 -0.44 -14.99 8.79
N GLU A 282 -1.46 -15.57 8.18
CA GLU A 282 -1.76 -15.37 6.77
C GLU A 282 -2.79 -14.25 6.61
N VAL A 283 -2.53 -13.36 5.66
CA VAL A 283 -3.53 -12.43 5.13
C VAL A 283 -3.75 -12.73 3.66
N GLU A 284 -5.01 -13.01 3.33
CA GLU A 284 -5.45 -13.15 1.96
C GLU A 284 -6.42 -12.04 1.59
N ALA A 285 -6.40 -11.64 0.32
CA ALA A 285 -7.34 -10.67 -0.21
C ALA A 285 -7.85 -11.10 -1.59
N TYR A 286 -9.11 -10.81 -1.85
CA TYR A 286 -9.67 -10.77 -3.20
C TYR A 286 -9.83 -9.30 -3.56
N TYR A 287 -9.47 -8.93 -4.78
CA TYR A 287 -9.63 -7.58 -5.29
C TYR A 287 -10.14 -7.57 -6.71
N GLN A 288 -11.28 -6.91 -6.92
CA GLN A 288 -11.83 -6.58 -8.22
C GLN A 288 -11.50 -5.12 -8.55
N CYS A 289 -10.51 -4.93 -9.41
CA CYS A 289 -10.06 -3.66 -9.95
C CYS A 289 -11.07 -3.10 -10.95
N SER A 290 -11.79 -2.05 -10.55
CA SER A 290 -12.82 -1.39 -11.34
C SER A 290 -12.81 0.12 -11.21
N GLY A 291 -12.98 0.78 -12.36
CA GLY A 291 -13.19 2.21 -12.47
C GLY A 291 -14.63 2.65 -12.18
N GLU A 292 -15.55 1.70 -11.98
CA GLU A 292 -16.97 1.91 -11.71
C GLU A 292 -17.35 1.42 -10.30
N LYS A 293 -18.60 1.65 -9.86
CA LYS A 293 -19.10 1.21 -8.54
C LYS A 293 -19.54 -0.27 -8.51
N ASN A 294 -18.75 -1.13 -9.13
CA ASN A 294 -18.95 -2.58 -9.13
C ASN A 294 -17.68 -3.33 -8.71
N GLY A 295 -16.67 -2.63 -8.21
CA GLY A 295 -15.51 -3.26 -7.58
C GLY A 295 -15.86 -3.85 -6.23
N HIS A 296 -14.95 -4.70 -5.75
CA HIS A 296 -15.14 -5.56 -4.61
C HIS A 296 -13.78 -5.86 -3.98
N VAL A 297 -13.71 -5.81 -2.66
CA VAL A 297 -12.57 -6.29 -1.89
C VAL A 297 -13.05 -7.18 -0.75
N THR A 298 -12.36 -8.29 -0.55
CA THR A 298 -12.58 -9.19 0.59
C THR A 298 -11.24 -9.49 1.22
N PHE A 299 -11.19 -9.56 2.56
CA PHE A 299 -9.99 -9.98 3.28
C PHE A 299 -10.28 -11.15 4.20
N TRP A 300 -9.33 -12.06 4.26
CA TRP A 300 -9.27 -13.15 5.22
C TRP A 300 -8.00 -13.08 6.05
N GLN A 301 -8.10 -13.50 7.30
CA GLN A 301 -6.95 -13.68 8.20
C GLN A 301 -6.97 -15.12 8.75
N ASP A 302 -5.95 -15.89 8.43
CA ASP A 302 -5.86 -17.36 8.62
C ASP A 302 -7.17 -18.06 8.23
N GLY A 303 -7.58 -17.89 6.96
CA GLY A 303 -8.80 -18.50 6.42
C GLY A 303 -10.13 -17.88 6.88
N VAL A 304 -10.15 -17.00 7.89
CA VAL A 304 -11.38 -16.38 8.41
C VAL A 304 -11.65 -15.05 7.71
N GLN A 305 -12.81 -14.89 7.07
CA GLN A 305 -13.20 -13.64 6.44
C GLN A 305 -13.38 -12.54 7.49
N ILE A 306 -12.60 -11.46 7.39
CA ILE A 306 -12.64 -10.34 8.34
C ILE A 306 -13.31 -9.10 7.76
N LEU A 307 -13.30 -8.93 6.43
CA LEU A 307 -13.89 -7.80 5.71
C LEU A 307 -14.42 -8.27 4.36
N ASP A 308 -15.55 -7.70 3.93
CA ASP A 308 -16.14 -7.97 2.61
C ASP A 308 -16.94 -6.74 2.17
N VAL A 309 -16.41 -6.00 1.20
CA VAL A 309 -16.94 -4.70 0.77
C VAL A 309 -17.12 -4.71 -0.75
N SER A 310 -18.36 -4.68 -1.19
CA SER A 310 -18.76 -4.70 -2.60
C SER A 310 -19.38 -3.37 -3.05
N ASN A 311 -19.64 -3.24 -4.36
CA ASN A 311 -20.25 -2.06 -4.99
C ASN A 311 -19.45 -0.78 -4.76
N MET A 312 -18.12 -0.88 -4.77
CA MET A 312 -17.21 0.24 -4.55
C MET A 312 -16.36 0.52 -5.78
N GLN A 313 -15.88 1.75 -5.91
CA GLN A 313 -14.92 2.11 -6.95
C GLN A 313 -13.50 1.84 -6.43
N THR A 314 -12.77 0.94 -7.07
CA THR A 314 -11.47 0.44 -6.61
C THR A 314 -10.29 0.99 -7.42
N ARG A 315 -10.55 1.83 -8.42
CA ARG A 315 -9.56 2.66 -9.11
C ARG A 315 -10.20 3.86 -9.79
N TYR A 316 -9.38 4.78 -10.33
CA TYR A 316 -9.91 5.79 -11.24
C TYR A 316 -10.52 5.15 -12.49
N PRO A 317 -11.56 5.75 -13.12
CA PRO A 317 -12.14 5.25 -14.37
C PRO A 317 -11.11 5.00 -15.46
N ASP A 318 -10.16 5.92 -15.60
CA ASP A 318 -9.05 5.93 -16.57
C ASP A 318 -7.72 5.46 -15.96
N GLY A 319 -7.72 5.00 -14.71
CA GLY A 319 -6.51 4.60 -14.00
C GLY A 319 -6.20 3.11 -14.11
N ASN A 320 -5.01 2.74 -13.69
CA ASN A 320 -4.60 1.34 -13.49
C ASN A 320 -4.83 0.88 -12.03
N CYS A 321 -4.45 -0.35 -11.73
CA CYS A 321 -4.31 -0.87 -10.38
C CYS A 321 -2.88 -1.34 -10.12
N ALA A 322 -2.36 -1.02 -8.94
CA ALA A 322 -1.10 -1.54 -8.43
C ALA A 322 -1.28 -1.93 -6.97
N TRP A 323 -0.74 -3.08 -6.57
CA TRP A 323 -0.81 -3.57 -5.20
C TRP A 323 0.53 -3.36 -4.50
N SER A 324 0.51 -3.12 -3.19
CA SER A 324 1.73 -3.20 -2.39
C SER A 324 1.53 -3.72 -0.98
N VAL A 325 2.61 -4.31 -0.46
CA VAL A 325 2.80 -4.69 0.94
C VAL A 325 3.69 -3.66 1.60
N ASN A 326 3.27 -3.14 2.75
CA ASN A 326 3.79 -1.90 3.28
C ASN A 326 4.17 -2.03 4.76
N ASN A 327 5.05 -1.14 5.20
CA ASN A 327 5.05 -0.64 6.56
C ASN A 327 5.10 0.88 6.39
N TYR A 328 3.96 1.56 6.54
CA TYR A 328 3.85 2.98 6.23
C TYR A 328 2.97 3.72 7.25
N SER A 329 3.51 4.75 7.91
CA SER A 329 2.77 5.55 8.89
C SER A 329 3.38 6.96 9.05
N THR A 330 2.63 7.84 9.72
CA THR A 330 3.11 9.10 10.28
C THR A 330 3.78 8.93 11.63
N SER A 331 3.28 8.02 12.49
CA SER A 331 3.78 7.83 13.85
C SER A 331 3.28 6.52 14.46
N LEU A 332 4.18 5.81 15.12
CA LEU A 332 3.93 4.52 15.78
C LEU A 332 4.55 4.52 17.18
N ASN A 333 3.94 3.77 18.10
CA ASN A 333 4.51 3.48 19.41
C ASN A 333 4.47 1.96 19.70
N PRO A 334 5.59 1.31 20.02
CA PRO A 334 6.94 1.87 20.08
C PRO A 334 7.48 2.28 18.70
N ASN A 335 8.45 3.20 18.69
CA ASN A 335 9.20 3.60 17.50
C ASN A 335 10.70 3.32 17.72
N PRO A 336 11.43 2.77 16.74
CA PRO A 336 10.99 2.41 15.38
C PRO A 336 10.10 1.16 15.33
N ALA A 337 9.40 0.99 14.20
CA ALA A 337 8.58 -0.18 13.94
C ALA A 337 9.18 -1.06 12.85
N THR A 338 9.19 -2.36 13.09
CA THR A 338 9.60 -3.38 12.11
C THR A 338 8.53 -4.44 12.05
N ILE A 339 8.13 -4.81 10.83
CA ILE A 339 7.35 -6.00 10.57
C ILE A 339 8.10 -6.85 9.56
N TYR A 340 7.78 -8.14 9.51
CA TYR A 340 8.32 -9.05 8.52
C TYR A 340 7.17 -9.58 7.66
N VAL A 341 7.48 -9.80 6.38
CA VAL A 341 6.55 -10.38 5.43
C VAL A 341 7.24 -11.46 4.62
N ASP A 342 6.47 -12.48 4.25
CA ASP A 342 7.00 -13.66 3.57
C ASP A 342 5.93 -14.33 2.69
N ASP A 343 6.37 -15.24 1.81
CA ASP A 343 5.53 -16.10 0.97
C ASP A 343 4.38 -15.36 0.26
N ALA A 344 4.70 -14.19 -0.29
CA ALA A 344 3.75 -13.35 -1.00
C ALA A 344 3.39 -14.00 -2.34
N ALA A 345 2.11 -13.94 -2.73
CA ALA A 345 1.63 -14.48 -3.99
C ALA A 345 0.46 -13.69 -4.58
N ILE A 346 0.35 -13.71 -5.91
CA ILE A 346 -0.80 -13.23 -6.66
C ILE A 346 -1.34 -14.39 -7.50
N CYS A 347 -2.64 -14.65 -7.41
CA CYS A 347 -3.30 -15.78 -8.06
C CYS A 347 -4.53 -15.35 -8.86
N LEU A 348 -4.80 -16.11 -9.93
CA LEU A 348 -5.93 -15.90 -10.82
C LEU A 348 -6.96 -17.01 -10.66
N GLY A 349 -8.24 -16.64 -10.60
CA GLY A 349 -9.37 -17.58 -10.62
C GLY A 349 -9.61 -18.33 -9.31
N GLY A 350 -8.92 -17.97 -8.22
CA GLY A 350 -9.04 -18.62 -6.93
C GLY A 350 -7.96 -18.20 -5.94
N ARG A 351 -8.09 -18.65 -4.67
CA ARG A 351 -7.13 -18.39 -3.59
C ARG A 351 -5.77 -18.99 -3.89
N CYS A 352 -4.71 -18.41 -3.34
CA CYS A 352 -3.37 -18.93 -3.53
C CYS A 352 -3.17 -20.25 -2.76
N PRO A 353 -2.45 -21.23 -3.35
CA PRO A 353 -2.28 -22.58 -2.79
C PRO A 353 -1.29 -22.67 -1.66
#